data_AF-A0A535NRN7-F1
#
_entry.id   AF-A0A535NRN7-F1
#
_cell.length_a   1.000
_cell.length_b   1.000
_cell.length_c   1.000
_cell.angle_alpha   90.00
_cell.angle_beta   90.00
_cell.angle_gamma   90.00
#
_symmetry.space_group_name_H-M   'P 1'
#
loop_
_entity.id
_entity.type
_entity.pdbx_description
1 polymer ?
#
loop_
_entity_poly.entity_id
_entity_poly.type
_entity_poly.pdbx_seq_one_letter_code
_entity_poly.pdbx_strand_id
1 'polypeptide(L)'
;MDTSTPFSPMTRSKRLLLVDHDGRCMFRMDAKYFDYPDAYHLAAALHVPIDASWDYPVEREALRSEIPGTIYWPELHITMLTIMGTLMAIALVAIGAVLVQGGRHPG
;
A
#
# COMPACT_ATOMS: atom_id res chain seq x y z
N MET A 1 28.73 -1.79 -12.94
CA MET A 1 29.00 -2.77 -11.88
C MET A 1 28.02 -2.52 -10.77
N ASP A 2 27.28 -3.57 -10.43
CA ASP A 2 26.02 -3.64 -9.70
C ASP A 2 26.03 -2.98 -8.31
N THR A 3 25.07 -2.08 -8.10
CA THR A 3 24.54 -1.72 -6.77
C THR A 3 23.05 -2.01 -6.75
N SER A 4 22.70 -3.28 -7.01
CA SER A 4 21.40 -3.86 -6.71
C SER A 4 21.27 -4.00 -5.19
N THR A 5 21.12 -2.87 -4.50
CA THR A 5 20.54 -2.86 -3.16
C THR A 5 19.12 -3.39 -3.35
N PRO A 6 18.77 -4.56 -2.78
CA PRO A 6 17.44 -5.11 -2.95
C PRO A 6 16.43 -4.07 -2.48
N PHE A 7 15.51 -3.69 -3.36
CA PHE A 7 14.39 -2.82 -3.02
C PHE A 7 13.70 -3.43 -1.81
N SER A 8 13.68 -2.74 -0.67
CA SER A 8 12.79 -3.14 0.41
C SER A 8 11.39 -2.68 0.01
N PRO A 9 10.47 -3.61 -0.35
CA PRO A 9 9.12 -3.26 -0.79
C PRO A 9 8.31 -2.53 0.29
N MET A 10 8.83 -2.49 1.53
CA MET A 10 8.22 -1.80 2.66
C MET A 10 8.43 -0.28 2.66
N THR A 11 9.48 0.26 2.05
CA THR A 11 9.83 1.70 2.19
C THR A 11 9.87 2.48 0.88
N ARG A 12 10.16 1.85 -0.26
CA ARG A 12 10.15 2.52 -1.58
C ARG A 12 9.42 1.67 -2.60
N SER A 13 8.45 2.25 -3.29
CA SER A 13 7.68 1.58 -4.34
C SER A 13 7.47 2.52 -5.50
N LYS A 14 7.88 2.08 -6.69
CA LYS A 14 7.60 2.76 -7.95
C LYS A 14 6.10 2.68 -8.21
N ARG A 15 5.45 3.82 -8.42
CA ARG A 15 4.00 3.94 -8.60
C ARG A 15 3.71 5.00 -9.63
N LEU A 16 2.64 4.80 -10.39
CA LEU A 16 2.06 5.82 -11.23
C LEU A 16 0.94 6.52 -10.49
N LEU A 17 0.97 7.85 -10.44
CA LEU A 17 -0.01 8.67 -9.75
C LEU A 17 -0.54 9.71 -10.73
N LEU A 18 -1.86 9.87 -10.79
CA LEU A 18 -2.52 10.98 -11.46
C LEU A 18 -3.02 11.93 -10.38
N VAL A 19 -2.58 13.18 -10.45
CA VAL A 19 -2.89 14.21 -9.47
C VAL A 19 -3.80 15.24 -10.13
N ASP A 20 -4.88 15.61 -9.43
CA ASP A 20 -5.78 16.66 -9.86
C ASP A 20 -5.17 18.05 -9.65
N HIS A 21 -5.78 19.09 -10.23
CA HIS A 21 -5.44 20.49 -10.00
C HIS A 21 -5.46 20.90 -8.52
N ASP A 22 -6.29 20.24 -7.70
CA ASP A 22 -6.39 20.43 -6.25
C ASP A 22 -5.26 19.72 -5.46
N GLY A 23 -4.29 19.10 -6.13
CA GLY A 23 -3.19 18.36 -5.50
C GLY A 23 -3.60 16.99 -4.93
N ARG A 24 -4.80 16.49 -5.27
CA ARG A 24 -5.30 15.20 -4.79
C ARG A 24 -4.98 14.07 -5.76
N CYS A 25 -4.61 12.91 -5.24
CA CYS A 25 -4.40 11.71 -6.05
C CYS A 25 -5.75 11.15 -6.54
N MET A 26 -6.03 11.24 -7.85
CA MET A 26 -7.24 10.70 -8.47
C MET A 26 -7.09 9.25 -8.90
N PHE A 27 -5.90 8.89 -9.39
CA PHE A 27 -5.60 7.54 -9.85
C PHE A 27 -4.22 7.13 -9.35
N ARG A 28 -4.08 5.83 -9.07
CA ARG A 28 -2.80 5.22 -8.70
C ARG A 28 -2.67 3.83 -9.27
N MET A 29 -1.45 3.47 -9.63
CA MET A 29 -1.11 2.14 -10.11
C MET A 29 0.28 1.75 -9.61
N ASP A 30 0.43 0.51 -9.16
CA ASP A 30 1.71 -0.03 -8.72
C ASP A 30 2.57 -0.43 -9.93
N ALA A 31 3.90 -0.27 -9.84
CA ALA A 31 4.83 -0.61 -10.92
C ALA A 31 4.77 -2.06 -11.40
N LYS A 32 4.21 -2.99 -10.62
CA LYS A 32 3.98 -4.36 -11.11
C LYS A 32 2.99 -4.45 -12.28
N TYR A 33 2.24 -3.37 -12.57
CA TYR A 33 1.19 -3.34 -13.59
C TYR A 33 1.52 -2.48 -14.81
N PHE A 34 2.70 -1.84 -14.86
CA PHE A 34 3.09 -1.00 -15.99
C PHE A 34 4.58 -0.96 -16.19
N ASP A 35 5.02 -0.83 -17.45
CA ASP A 35 6.40 -0.51 -17.77
C ASP A 35 6.61 1.00 -17.79
N TYR A 36 7.81 1.46 -17.47
CA TYR A 36 8.08 2.89 -17.38
C TYR A 36 7.76 3.71 -18.64
N PRO A 37 7.99 3.20 -19.87
CA PRO A 37 7.57 3.87 -21.09
C PRO A 37 6.05 4.08 -21.19
N ASP A 38 5.25 3.19 -20.61
CA ASP A 38 3.78 3.28 -20.67
C ASP A 38 3.25 4.50 -19.92
N ALA A 39 3.98 4.97 -18.91
CA ALA A 39 3.66 6.20 -18.19
C ALA A 39 3.67 7.43 -19.12
N TYR A 40 4.63 7.49 -20.05
CA TYR A 40 4.72 8.58 -21.02
C TYR A 40 3.57 8.53 -22.03
N HIS A 41 3.19 7.32 -22.47
CA HIS A 41 2.04 7.15 -23.36
C HIS A 41 0.73 7.54 -22.67
N LEU A 42 0.55 7.18 -21.40
CA LEU A 42 -0.62 7.56 -20.62
C LEU A 42 -0.70 9.08 -20.41
N ALA A 43 0.42 9.72 -20.07
CA ALA A 43 0.49 11.17 -19.91
C ALA A 43 0.16 11.90 -21.21
N ALA A 44 0.70 11.43 -22.34
CA ALA A 44 0.39 11.96 -23.66
C ALA A 44 -1.09 11.79 -24.03
N ALA A 45 -1.67 10.62 -23.75
CA ALA A 45 -3.09 10.36 -24.04
C ALA A 45 -4.03 11.26 -23.21
N LEU A 46 -3.68 11.50 -21.95
CA LEU A 46 -4.43 12.37 -21.03
C LEU A 46 -4.12 13.86 -21.21
N HIS A 47 -3.15 14.22 -22.05
CA HIS A 47 -2.64 15.60 -22.21
C HIS A 47 -2.22 16.24 -20.88
N VAL A 48 -1.61 15.46 -19.99
CA VAL A 48 -1.10 15.94 -18.70
C VAL A 48 0.42 16.03 -18.71
N PRO A 49 1.01 17.03 -18.03
CA PRO A 49 2.46 17.10 -17.88
C PRO A 49 2.95 15.97 -16.96
N ILE A 50 4.16 15.49 -17.22
CA ILE A 50 4.89 14.60 -16.30
C ILE A 50 5.76 15.48 -15.41
N ASP A 51 5.72 15.20 -14.10
CA ASP A 51 6.57 15.89 -13.13
C ASP A 51 8.06 15.60 -13.41
N ALA A 52 8.91 16.63 -13.41
CA ALA A 52 10.35 16.46 -13.63
C ALA A 52 11.04 15.63 -12.54
N SER A 53 10.44 15.55 -11.35
CA SER A 53 10.91 14.75 -10.23
C SER A 53 10.51 13.27 -10.30
N TRP A 54 9.76 12.86 -11.34
CA TRP A 54 9.20 11.51 -11.49
C TRP A 54 10.23 10.36 -11.48
N ASP A 55 11.46 10.62 -11.91
CA ASP A 55 12.56 9.65 -11.90
C ASP A 55 13.19 9.47 -10.52
N TYR A 56 12.91 10.38 -9.57
CA TYR A 56 13.56 10.38 -8.27
C TYR A 56 12.72 9.63 -7.23
N PRO A 57 13.34 8.72 -6.46
CA PRO A 57 12.63 8.02 -5.41
C PRO A 57 12.33 8.99 -4.25
N VAL A 58 11.06 9.01 -3.83
CA VAL A 58 10.59 9.80 -2.68
C VAL A 58 10.10 8.85 -1.57
N GLU A 59 10.26 9.26 -0.32
CA GLU A 59 9.72 8.52 0.83
C GLU A 59 8.19 8.58 0.86
N ARG A 60 7.57 7.50 1.31
CA ARG A 60 6.10 7.37 1.37
C ARG A 60 5.48 8.47 2.23
N GLU A 61 6.06 8.75 3.38
CA GLU A 61 5.57 9.75 4.33
C GLU A 61 5.59 11.16 3.74
N ALA A 62 6.68 11.51 3.03
CA ALA A 62 6.80 12.78 2.34
C ALA A 62 5.76 12.91 1.22
N LEU A 63 5.62 11.89 0.38
CA LEU A 63 4.65 11.87 -0.72
C LEU A 63 3.19 11.97 -0.24
N ARG A 64 2.90 11.42 0.94
CA ARG A 64 1.58 11.56 1.58
C ARG A 64 1.33 12.98 2.09
N SER A 65 2.34 13.62 2.66
CA SER A 65 2.21 15.00 3.15
C SER A 65 2.01 15.99 2.01
N GLU A 66 2.62 15.73 0.86
CA GLU A 66 2.54 16.59 -0.32
C GLU A 66 1.29 16.32 -1.15
N ILE A 67 0.93 15.04 -1.34
CA ILE A 67 -0.16 14.64 -2.23
C ILE A 67 -1.14 13.73 -1.44
N PRO A 68 -2.26 14.27 -0.95
CA PRO A 68 -3.27 13.49 -0.26
C PRO A 68 -3.84 12.37 -1.15
N GLY A 69 -3.91 11.15 -0.61
CA GLY A 69 -4.50 9.98 -1.28
C GLY A 69 -3.52 9.02 -1.96
N THR A 70 -2.22 9.34 -1.97
CA THR A 70 -1.18 8.51 -2.59
C THR A 70 -0.96 7.15 -1.93
N ILE A 71 -1.30 7.02 -0.63
CA ILE A 71 -1.11 5.80 0.16
C ILE A 71 -2.45 5.21 0.59
N TYR A 72 -2.60 3.89 0.48
CA TYR A 72 -3.78 3.18 0.99
C TYR A 72 -3.75 3.16 2.52
N TRP A 73 -4.92 3.32 3.17
CA TRP A 73 -5.02 3.22 4.64
C TRP A 73 -4.43 1.90 5.20
N PRO A 74 -4.70 0.72 4.59
CA PRO A 74 -4.07 -0.52 5.02
C PRO A 74 -2.53 -0.50 4.99
N GLU A 75 -1.92 0.16 4.01
CA GLU A 75 -0.46 0.26 3.89
C GLU A 75 0.14 1.10 5.03
N LEU A 76 -0.59 2.11 5.48
CA LEU A 76 -0.19 2.96 6.61
C LEU A 76 -0.33 2.24 7.95
N HIS A 77 -1.22 1.25 8.05
CA HIS A 77 -1.67 0.69 9.32
C HIS A 77 -1.47 -0.84 9.37
N ILE A 78 -0.45 -1.35 8.66
CA ILE A 78 -0.09 -2.79 8.65
C ILE A 78 0.09 -3.32 10.08
N THR A 79 0.78 -2.59 10.95
CA THR A 79 0.99 -2.99 12.35
C THR A 79 -0.33 -3.12 13.09
N MET A 80 -1.23 -2.15 12.93
CA MET A 80 -2.55 -2.16 13.56
C MET A 80 -3.43 -3.31 13.02
N LEU A 81 -3.42 -3.55 11.70
CA LEU A 81 -4.08 -4.69 11.06
C LEU A 81 -3.56 -6.02 11.59
N THR A 82 -2.23 -6.13 11.78
CA THR A 82 -1.58 -7.33 12.32
C THR A 82 -1.99 -7.57 13.76
N ILE A 83 -2.02 -6.51 14.59
CA ILE A 83 -2.48 -6.59 15.98
C ILE A 83 -3.95 -7.02 16.04
N MET A 84 -4.84 -6.37 15.29
CA MET A 84 -6.27 -6.74 15.27
C MET A 84 -6.49 -8.17 14.78
N GLY A 85 -5.79 -8.58 13.72
CA GLY A 85 -5.84 -9.96 13.21
C GLY A 85 -5.38 -10.98 14.25
N THR A 86 -4.31 -10.66 14.98
CA THR A 86 -3.76 -11.54 16.03
C THR A 86 -4.74 -11.66 17.20
N LEU A 87 -5.28 -10.54 17.68
CA LEU A 87 -6.28 -10.54 18.76
C LEU A 87 -7.55 -11.30 18.36
N MET A 88 -8.01 -11.16 17.12
CA MET A 88 -9.16 -11.89 16.61
C MET A 88 -8.89 -13.39 16.55
N ALA A 89 -7.70 -13.81 16.11
CA ALA A 89 -7.32 -15.22 16.12
C ALA A 89 -7.29 -15.81 17.53
N ILE A 90 -6.72 -15.08 18.51
CA ILE A 90 -6.72 -15.50 19.92
C ILE A 90 -8.15 -15.64 20.46
N ALA A 91 -9.03 -14.67 20.16
CA ALA A 91 -10.42 -14.71 20.60
C ALA A 91 -11.17 -15.92 20.02
N LEU A 92 -10.98 -16.23 18.73
CA LEU A 92 -11.59 -17.39 18.09
C LEU A 92 -11.11 -18.72 18.70
N VAL A 93 -9.81 -18.84 19.01
CA VAL A 93 -9.26 -20.00 19.70
C VAL A 93 -9.85 -20.15 21.10
N ALA A 94 -9.98 -19.06 21.85
CA ALA A 94 -10.56 -19.08 23.19
C ALA A 94 -12.04 -19.50 23.16
N ILE A 95 -12.84 -18.96 22.24
CA ILE A 95 -14.24 -19.34 22.04
C ILE A 95 -14.34 -20.82 21.65
N GLY A 96 -13.51 -21.28 20.70
CA GLY A 96 -13.46 -22.68 20.30
C GLY A 96 -13.11 -23.61 21.46
N ALA A 97 -12.12 -23.24 22.29
CA ALA A 97 -11.75 -24.00 23.47
C ALA A 97 -12.89 -24.08 24.49
N VAL A 98 -13.60 -22.98 24.75
CA VAL A 98 -14.78 -22.95 25.65
C VAL A 98 -15.90 -23.84 25.11
N LEU A 99 -16.20 -23.77 23.81
CA LEU A 99 -17.24 -24.63 23.19
C LEU A 99 -16.86 -26.12 23.26
N VAL A 100 -15.59 -26.46 23.05
CA VAL A 100 -15.09 -27.84 23.15
C VAL A 100 -15.12 -28.36 24.59
N GLN A 101 -14.81 -27.51 25.58
CA GLN A 101 -14.88 -27.87 26.99
C GLN A 101 -16.33 -27.97 27.49
N GLY A 102 -17.20 -27.04 27.08
CA GLY A 102 -18.62 -27.05 27.42
C GLY A 102 -19.39 -28.21 26.77
N GLY A 103 -19.01 -28.62 25.55
CA GLY A 103 -19.55 -29.82 24.90
C GLY A 103 -19.04 -31.15 25.48
N ARG A 104 -18.02 -31.11 26.36
CA ARG A 104 -17.44 -32.27 27.02
C ARG A 104 -18.08 -32.60 28.38
N HIS A 105 -19.10 -31.87 28.81
CA HIS A 105 -19.97 -32.24 29.93
C HIS A 105 -21.37 -32.73 29.48
N PRO A 106 -21.50 -34.00 29.06
CA PRO A 106 -22.69 -34.80 29.31
C PRO A 106 -22.47 -35.63 30.59
N GLY A 107 -23.06 -35.20 31.70
CA GLY A 107 -22.98 -35.91 32.98
C GLY A 107 -23.22 -34.99 34.16
#